data_AF-A0AAV6CPK4-F1
#
_entry.id   AF-A0AAV6CPK4-F1
#
_cell.length_a   1.000
_cell.length_b   1.000
_cell.length_c   1.000
_cell.angle_alpha   90.00
_cell.angle_beta   90.00
_cell.angle_gamma   90.00
#
_symmetry.space_group_name_H-M   'P 1'
#
loop_
_entity.id
_entity.type
_entity.pdbx_description
1 polymer ?
#
loop_
_entity_poly.entity_id
_entity_poly.type
_entity_poly.pdbx_seq_one_letter_code
_entity_poly.pdbx_strand_id
1 'polypeptide(L)'
;NLTGTKHGCELGECGTCTILVDGEPVLSCLALPVECQGRQIKTVEGMADGGQLHPLQQAFAELGAAQCGYCTPGILLTAEALLVENPTPTRDDVRVALAGNLCRCTGYTKILDAVELAALRMRGVSA
;
A
#
# COMPACT_ATOMS: atom_id res chain seq x y z
N ASN A 1 13.51 -4.03 -12.86
CA ASN A 1 12.44 -3.29 -13.54
C ASN A 1 11.45 -2.86 -12.46
N LEU A 2 11.10 -1.57 -12.36
CA LEU A 2 10.22 -1.02 -11.31
C LEU A 2 8.89 -0.54 -11.93
N THR A 3 8.07 -1.50 -12.35
CA THR A 3 6.80 -1.24 -13.06
C THR A 3 5.57 -1.51 -12.20
N GLY A 4 5.77 -1.82 -10.92
CA GLY A 4 4.74 -2.02 -9.91
C GLY A 4 3.98 -0.72 -9.64
N THR A 5 4.68 0.40 -9.48
CA THR A 5 4.06 1.73 -9.43
C THR A 5 3.28 1.99 -10.72
N LYS A 6 2.00 2.36 -10.61
CA LYS A 6 1.13 2.48 -11.78
C LYS A 6 0.83 3.93 -12.13
N HIS A 7 0.54 4.13 -13.40
CA HIS A 7 0.04 5.38 -13.94
C HIS A 7 -1.47 5.21 -14.19
N GLY A 8 -2.31 5.67 -13.26
CA GLY A 8 -3.77 5.62 -13.41
C GLY A 8 -4.43 6.88 -13.96
N CYS A 9 -4.14 8.06 -13.36
CA CYS A 9 -4.89 9.29 -13.66
C CYS A 9 -4.03 10.54 -13.95
N GLU A 10 -2.77 10.59 -13.48
CA GLU A 10 -1.86 11.76 -13.55
C GLU A 10 -2.36 13.06 -12.89
N LEU A 11 -3.44 13.00 -12.12
CA LEU A 11 -4.05 14.17 -11.50
C LEU A 11 -4.05 14.09 -9.96
N GLY A 12 -3.42 13.06 -9.39
CA GLY A 12 -3.36 12.83 -7.95
C GLY A 12 -4.61 12.21 -7.33
N GLU A 13 -5.60 11.80 -8.13
CA GLU A 13 -6.90 11.33 -7.62
C GLU A 13 -6.92 9.83 -7.24
N CYS A 14 -6.26 8.99 -8.04
CA CYS A 14 -6.47 7.53 -7.94
C CYS A 14 -5.59 6.79 -6.94
N GLY A 15 -4.47 7.38 -6.50
CA GLY A 15 -3.50 6.74 -5.59
C GLY A 15 -2.68 5.58 -6.16
N THR A 16 -2.91 5.13 -7.39
CA THR A 16 -2.18 3.95 -7.95
C THR A 16 -0.69 4.19 -8.20
N CYS A 17 -0.29 5.47 -8.23
CA CYS A 17 1.10 5.92 -8.32
C CYS A 17 1.79 6.11 -6.96
N THR A 18 1.16 5.70 -5.86
CA THR A 18 1.75 5.87 -4.52
C THR A 18 3.08 5.12 -4.44
N ILE A 19 4.09 5.81 -3.94
CA ILE A 19 5.40 5.31 -3.51
C ILE A 19 5.63 5.78 -2.07
N LEU A 20 6.62 5.22 -1.37
CA LEU A 20 7.09 5.79 -0.10
C LEU A 20 8.36 6.61 -0.34
N VAL A 21 8.40 7.82 0.18
CA VAL A 21 9.60 8.67 0.21
C VAL A 21 9.93 8.96 1.67
N ASP A 22 11.06 8.45 2.15
CA ASP A 22 11.47 8.46 3.55
C ASP A 22 10.39 7.87 4.50
N GLY A 23 9.67 6.86 4.02
CA GLY A 23 8.59 6.19 4.76
C GLY A 23 7.19 6.77 4.53
N GLU A 24 7.09 7.99 3.98
CA GLU A 24 5.82 8.68 3.80
C GLU A 24 5.18 8.41 2.42
N PRO A 25 3.86 8.17 2.34
CA PRO A 25 3.16 8.02 1.06
C PRO A 25 3.20 9.30 0.21
N VAL A 26 3.68 9.18 -1.03
CA VAL A 26 3.75 10.27 -2.01
C VAL A 26 3.16 9.80 -3.34
N LEU A 27 2.37 10.67 -3.96
CA LEU A 27 1.82 10.45 -5.30
C LEU A 27 2.89 10.77 -6.34
N SER A 28 3.52 9.75 -6.92
CA SER A 28 4.67 9.95 -7.82
C SER A 28 4.33 10.76 -9.08
N CYS A 29 3.06 10.81 -9.50
CA CYS A 29 2.63 11.62 -10.64
C CYS A 29 2.65 13.14 -10.37
N LEU A 30 2.68 13.55 -9.10
CA LEU A 30 2.73 14.96 -8.70
C LEU A 30 4.09 15.37 -8.11
N ALA A 31 5.02 14.43 -7.95
CA ALA A 31 6.35 14.69 -7.42
C ALA A 31 7.36 14.92 -8.55
N LEU A 32 8.18 15.96 -8.43
CA LEU A 32 9.28 16.18 -9.36
C LEU A 32 10.47 15.31 -8.96
N PRO A 33 11.16 14.64 -9.91
CA PRO A 33 12.33 13.81 -9.57
C PRO A 33 13.43 14.54 -8.78
N VAL A 34 13.61 15.86 -9.01
CA VAL A 34 14.58 16.68 -8.29
C VAL A 34 14.25 16.83 -6.79
N GLU A 35 12.96 16.80 -6.42
CA GLU A 35 12.52 16.86 -5.02
C GLU A 35 12.80 15.56 -4.26
N CYS A 36 13.03 14.47 -4.99
CA CYS A 36 13.34 13.15 -4.45
C CYS A 36 14.86 12.85 -4.41
N GLN A 37 15.71 13.79 -4.86
CA GLN A 37 17.14 13.55 -4.94
C GLN A 37 17.76 13.28 -3.56
N GLY A 38 18.45 12.14 -3.42
CA GLY A 38 19.10 11.74 -2.18
C GLY A 38 18.17 11.18 -1.10
N ARG A 39 16.86 11.09 -1.38
CA ARG A 39 15.84 10.56 -0.46
C ARG A 39 15.65 9.06 -0.66
N GLN A 40 15.21 8.36 0.39
CA GLN A 40 14.94 6.94 0.29
C GLN A 40 13.59 6.71 -0.40
N ILE A 41 13.59 6.04 -1.54
CA ILE A 41 12.36 5.66 -2.26
C ILE A 41 12.11 4.16 -2.07
N LYS A 42 10.88 3.81 -1.70
CA LYS A 42 10.39 2.42 -1.70
C LYS A 42 9.15 2.31 -2.59
N THR A 43 9.16 1.29 -3.45
CA THR A 43 8.03 0.87 -4.28
C THR A 43 7.54 -0.51 -3.85
N VAL A 44 6.47 -1.04 -4.46
CA VAL A 44 5.91 -2.36 -4.10
C VAL A 44 6.92 -3.49 -4.28
N GLU A 45 7.87 -3.36 -5.21
CA GLU A 45 8.96 -4.30 -5.44
C GLU A 45 9.90 -4.41 -4.23
N GLY A 46 10.00 -3.36 -3.41
CA GLY A 46 10.83 -3.34 -2.21
C GLY A 46 10.15 -3.88 -0.95
N MET A 47 8.89 -4.35 -1.03
CA MET A 47 8.16 -4.84 0.14
C MET A 47 8.59 -6.25 0.56
N ALA A 48 8.88 -7.12 -0.39
CA ALA A 48 9.30 -8.49 -0.12
C ALA A 48 10.77 -8.55 0.29
N ASP A 49 11.12 -9.47 1.17
CA ASP A 49 12.51 -9.83 1.47
C ASP A 49 12.89 -11.08 0.69
N GLY A 50 13.46 -10.88 -0.50
CA GLY A 50 13.77 -11.95 -1.43
C GLY A 50 12.52 -12.75 -1.84
N GLY A 51 12.43 -14.00 -1.39
CA GLY A 51 11.28 -14.88 -1.64
C GLY A 51 10.17 -14.77 -0.60
N GLN A 52 10.37 -14.01 0.48
CA GLN A 52 9.39 -13.88 1.55
C GLN A 52 8.51 -12.65 1.31
N LEU A 53 7.21 -12.90 1.16
CA LEU A 53 6.22 -11.84 1.00
C LEU A 53 6.07 -11.05 2.31
N HIS A 54 5.87 -9.75 2.18
CA HIS A 54 5.44 -8.91 3.29
C HIS A 54 4.08 -9.42 3.83
N PRO A 55 3.80 -9.35 5.15
CA PRO A 55 2.51 -9.77 5.70
C PRO A 55 1.28 -9.17 5.01
N LEU A 56 1.37 -7.91 4.56
CA LEU A 56 0.34 -7.28 3.72
C LEU A 56 0.16 -8.00 2.38
N GLN A 57 1.26 -8.28 1.66
CA GLN A 57 1.19 -8.99 0.37
C GLN A 57 0.56 -10.38 0.53
N GLN A 58 0.93 -11.09 1.60
CA GLN A 58 0.37 -12.40 1.92
C GLN A 58 -1.13 -12.32 2.27
N ALA A 59 -1.53 -11.40 3.15
CA ALA A 59 -2.94 -11.23 3.53
C ALA A 59 -3.82 -10.84 2.33
N PHE A 60 -3.30 -9.99 1.42
CA PHE A 60 -4.02 -9.61 0.22
C PHE A 60 -4.30 -10.79 -0.71
N ALA A 61 -3.31 -11.69 -0.87
CA ALA A 61 -3.46 -12.90 -1.67
C ALA A 61 -4.46 -13.88 -1.05
N GLU A 62 -4.40 -14.08 0.27
CA GLU A 62 -5.25 -15.04 0.98
C GLU A 62 -6.73 -14.62 1.03
N LEU A 63 -7.01 -13.32 1.21
CA LEU A 63 -8.37 -12.81 1.40
C LEU A 63 -9.03 -12.32 0.10
N GLY A 64 -8.34 -12.43 -1.03
CA GLY A 64 -8.85 -11.93 -2.32
C GLY A 64 -9.01 -10.41 -2.34
N ALA A 65 -8.09 -9.68 -1.67
CA ALA A 65 -8.07 -8.22 -1.64
C ALA A 65 -7.61 -7.59 -2.97
N ALA A 66 -7.11 -8.41 -3.90
CA ALA A 66 -6.77 -8.01 -5.26
C ALA A 66 -7.66 -8.75 -6.26
N GLN A 67 -8.31 -7.99 -7.16
CA GLN A 67 -8.99 -8.53 -8.34
C GLN A 67 -8.16 -8.26 -9.59
N CYS A 68 -8.33 -7.11 -10.25
CA CYS A 68 -7.50 -6.74 -11.41
C CYS A 68 -6.04 -6.44 -11.04
N GLY A 69 -5.77 -6.16 -9.76
CA GLY A 69 -4.43 -5.91 -9.23
C GLY A 69 -3.86 -4.50 -9.50
N TYR A 70 -4.55 -3.65 -10.27
CA TYR A 70 -3.99 -2.38 -10.74
C TYR A 70 -3.74 -1.36 -9.61
N CYS A 71 -4.68 -1.26 -8.66
CA CYS A 71 -4.55 -0.37 -7.49
C CYS A 71 -3.71 -0.98 -6.35
N THR A 72 -3.45 -2.29 -6.39
CA THR A 72 -2.84 -3.04 -5.30
C THR A 72 -1.48 -2.48 -4.87
N PRO A 73 -0.55 -2.09 -5.77
CA PRO A 73 0.73 -1.51 -5.38
C PRO A 73 0.63 -0.29 -4.47
N GLY A 74 -0.19 0.70 -4.86
CA GLY A 74 -0.35 1.93 -4.09
C GLY A 74 -1.04 1.71 -2.74
N ILE A 75 -2.05 0.82 -2.72
CA ILE A 75 -2.75 0.43 -1.50
C ILE A 75 -1.81 -0.25 -0.51
N LEU A 76 -0.98 -1.19 -0.98
CA LEU A 76 -0.04 -1.91 -0.12
C LEU A 76 0.98 -0.98 0.55
N LEU A 77 1.54 -0.01 -0.20
CA LEU A 77 2.48 0.95 0.37
C LEU A 77 1.80 1.93 1.33
N THR A 78 0.61 2.40 1.01
CA THR A 78 -0.17 3.27 1.93
C THR A 78 -0.52 2.53 3.22
N ALA A 79 -0.92 1.26 3.13
CA ALA A 79 -1.18 0.42 4.29
C ALA A 79 0.09 0.13 5.09
N GLU A 80 1.23 -0.06 4.44
CA GLU A 80 2.51 -0.23 5.12
C GLU A 80 2.85 1.01 5.95
N ALA A 81 2.78 2.20 5.36
CA ALA A 81 3.04 3.45 6.09
C ALA A 81 2.13 3.60 7.32
N LEU A 82 0.83 3.34 7.16
CA LEU A 82 -0.11 3.32 8.29
C LEU A 82 0.32 2.34 9.38
N LEU A 83 0.68 1.11 9.04
CA LEU A 83 1.00 0.07 10.03
C LEU A 83 2.35 0.28 10.73
N VAL A 84 3.27 1.01 10.09
CA VAL A 84 4.51 1.46 10.72
C VAL A 84 4.22 2.54 11.76
N GLU A 85 3.35 3.51 11.45
CA GLU A 85 2.99 4.61 12.35
C GLU A 85 2.04 4.15 13.47
N ASN A 86 1.03 3.35 13.13
CA ASN A 86 0.01 2.82 14.03
C ASN A 86 -0.09 1.29 13.87
N PRO A 87 0.65 0.52 14.69
CA PRO A 87 0.64 -0.93 14.62
C PRO A 87 -0.69 -1.59 14.99
N THR A 88 -1.62 -0.86 15.64
CA THR A 88 -2.94 -1.36 16.08
C THR A 88 -4.06 -0.45 15.55
N PRO A 89 -4.19 -0.28 14.23
CA PRO A 89 -5.18 0.63 13.69
C PRO A 89 -6.58 0.07 13.92
N THR A 90 -7.53 0.95 14.18
CA THR A 90 -8.93 0.60 14.03
C THR A 90 -9.28 0.46 12.55
N ARG A 91 -10.39 -0.21 12.23
CA ARG A 91 -10.90 -0.27 10.85
C ARG A 91 -11.13 1.11 10.26
N ASP A 92 -11.49 2.09 11.10
CA ASP A 92 -11.70 3.46 10.66
C ASP A 92 -10.39 4.15 10.26
N ASP A 93 -9.32 3.92 11.04
CA ASP A 93 -7.98 4.41 10.69
C ASP A 93 -7.52 3.86 9.34
N VAL A 94 -7.73 2.56 9.10
CA VAL A 94 -7.42 1.92 7.80
C VAL A 94 -8.24 2.56 6.67
N ARG A 95 -9.53 2.79 6.89
CA ARG A 95 -10.42 3.40 5.90
C ARG A 95 -9.98 4.83 5.56
N VAL A 96 -9.60 5.62 6.56
CA VAL A 96 -9.13 7.00 6.37
C VAL A 96 -7.79 7.01 5.64
N ALA A 97 -6.83 6.19 6.07
CA ALA A 97 -5.52 6.11 5.42
C ALA A 97 -5.63 5.70 3.94
N LEU A 98 -6.54 4.79 3.62
CA LEU A 98 -6.73 4.30 2.25
C LEU A 98 -7.69 5.15 1.41
N ALA A 99 -8.26 6.24 1.93
CA ALA A 99 -9.25 7.06 1.22
C ALA A 99 -8.71 7.66 -0.10
N GLY A 100 -7.40 7.89 -0.19
CA GLY A 100 -6.72 8.36 -1.40
C GLY A 100 -6.40 7.28 -2.44
N ASN A 101 -6.72 6.01 -2.19
CA ASN A 101 -6.46 4.91 -3.12
C ASN A 101 -7.76 4.34 -3.68
N LEU A 102 -8.04 4.65 -4.94
CA LEU A 102 -9.28 4.23 -5.58
C LEU A 102 -9.19 2.79 -6.11
N CYS A 103 -10.14 1.95 -5.68
CA CYS A 103 -10.34 0.62 -6.21
C CYS A 103 -11.72 0.51 -6.87
N ARG A 104 -11.75 0.13 -8.15
CA ARG A 104 -13.01 -0.05 -8.89
C ARG A 104 -13.55 -1.47 -8.87
N CYS A 105 -12.79 -2.43 -8.37
CA CYS A 105 -13.11 -3.85 -8.49
C CYS A 105 -13.63 -4.47 -7.18
N THR A 106 -13.01 -4.18 -6.04
CA THR A 106 -13.23 -4.96 -4.80
C THR A 106 -14.36 -4.45 -3.91
N GLY A 107 -14.73 -3.17 -4.01
CA GLY A 107 -15.60 -2.53 -3.02
C GLY A 107 -14.97 -2.38 -1.63
N TYR A 108 -13.64 -2.48 -1.53
CA TYR A 108 -12.80 -2.23 -0.34
C TYR A 108 -12.90 -3.22 0.83
N THR A 109 -14.00 -3.93 1.04
CA THR A 109 -14.17 -4.79 2.23
C THR A 109 -13.00 -5.75 2.44
N LYS A 110 -12.60 -6.49 1.40
CA LYS A 110 -11.46 -7.43 1.49
C LYS A 110 -10.10 -6.77 1.61
N ILE A 111 -9.98 -5.53 1.17
CA ILE A 111 -8.76 -4.73 1.35
C ILE A 111 -8.61 -4.36 2.82
N LEU A 112 -9.69 -3.88 3.46
CA LEU A 112 -9.70 -3.54 4.88
C LEU A 112 -9.41 -4.79 5.74
N ASP A 113 -10.09 -5.91 5.46
CA ASP A 113 -9.88 -7.18 6.17
C ASP A 113 -8.40 -7.64 6.06
N ALA A 114 -7.75 -7.44 4.90
CA ALA A 114 -6.36 -7.83 4.69
C ALA A 114 -5.35 -6.94 5.41
N VAL A 115 -5.62 -5.63 5.53
CA VAL A 115 -4.76 -4.74 6.34
C VAL A 115 -4.88 -5.08 7.82
N GLU A 116 -6.09 -5.34 8.32
CA GLU A 116 -6.31 -5.77 9.71
C GLU A 116 -5.59 -7.09 10.04
N LEU A 117 -5.70 -8.08 9.14
CA LEU A 117 -4.99 -9.35 9.28
C LEU A 117 -3.47 -9.17 9.25
N ALA A 118 -2.96 -8.32 8.35
CA ALA A 118 -1.53 -8.02 8.29
C ALA A 118 -1.05 -7.34 9.58
N ALA A 119 -1.84 -6.42 10.15
CA ALA A 119 -1.52 -5.77 11.41
C ALA A 119 -1.38 -6.79 12.57
N LEU A 120 -2.29 -7.77 12.66
CA LEU A 120 -2.20 -8.86 13.64
C LEU A 120 -0.89 -9.65 13.47
N ARG A 121 -0.57 -10.05 12.24
CA ARG A 121 0.63 -10.83 11.91
C ARG A 121 1.92 -10.09 12.21
N MET A 122 1.99 -8.80 11.86
CA MET A 122 3.16 -7.96 12.12
C MET A 122 3.44 -7.80 13.62
N ARG A 123 2.40 -7.90 14.47
CA ARG A 123 2.54 -7.92 15.93
C ARG A 123 2.78 -9.32 16.53
N GLY A 124 2.84 -10.37 15.71
CA GLY A 124 2.98 -11.75 16.17
C GLY A 124 1.74 -12.32 16.86
N VAL A 125 0.56 -11.74 16.63
CA VAL A 125 -0.72 -12.23 17.17
C VAL A 125 -1.32 -13.22 16.18
N SER A 126 -1.69 -14.42 16.65
CA SER A 126 -2.43 -15.39 15.84
C SER A 126 -3.84 -14.87 15.55
N ALA A 127 -4.24 -14.93 14.29
CA ALA A 127 -5.57 -14.54 13.82
C ALA A 127 -6.65 -15.55 14.24
#